data_AF-A0A9W9MLR1-F1
#
_entry.id   AF-A0A9W9MLR1-F1
#
_cell.length_a   1.000
_cell.length_b   1.000
_cell.length_c   1.000
_cell.angle_alpha   90.00
_cell.angle_beta   90.00
_cell.angle_gamma   90.00
#
_symmetry.space_group_name_H-M   'P 1'
#
loop_
_entity.id
_entity.type
_entity.pdbx_description
1 polymer ?
#
loop_
_entity_poly.entity_id
_entity_poly.type
_entity_poly.pdbx_seq_one_letter_code
_entity_poly.pdbx_strand_id
1 'polypeptide(L)'
;MALLETSLTCEQFKRRDQVAWWRTRPLRPVVGIILHLDKATFELRVTAEAARRWAAQTCEVATNTTVSDVFLARSRQPLDAPTMALVGDCARGVRGCVIKISHTLVSHEDFRILQEYMTQRARPDSELGIDAVFSPDITSEIKPRLPWSLCHAYSLQHNP
;
A
#
# COMPACT_ATOMS: atom_id res chain seq x y z
N MET A 1 5.78 5.09 15.10
CA MET A 1 6.38 3.73 15.12
C MET A 1 5.37 2.80 15.77
N ALA A 2 4.91 1.77 15.06
CA ALA A 2 3.95 0.80 15.60
C ALA A 2 4.68 -0.55 15.81
N LEU A 3 4.61 -1.07 17.04
CA LEU A 3 5.07 -2.41 17.37
C LEU A 3 4.02 -3.43 16.90
N LEU A 4 4.46 -4.47 16.21
CA LEU A 4 3.59 -5.54 15.72
C LEU A 4 3.70 -6.77 16.62
N GLU A 5 2.85 -6.83 17.65
CA GLU A 5 2.63 -8.06 18.40
C GLU A 5 1.69 -8.97 17.61
N THR A 6 2.16 -10.17 17.26
CA THR A 6 1.39 -11.11 16.45
C THR A 6 1.80 -12.55 16.73
N SER A 7 0.83 -13.47 16.68
CA SER A 7 1.05 -14.91 16.71
C SER A 7 1.43 -15.50 15.34
N LEU A 8 1.45 -14.69 14.28
CA LEU A 8 1.82 -15.12 12.94
C LEU A 8 3.32 -15.45 12.85
N THR A 9 3.64 -16.55 12.18
CA THR A 9 5.03 -16.86 11.80
C THR A 9 5.57 -15.82 10.82
N CYS A 10 6.89 -15.64 10.74
CA CYS A 10 7.51 -14.75 9.74
C CYS A 10 7.03 -15.04 8.31
N GLU A 11 6.88 -16.30 7.95
CA GLU A 11 6.45 -16.69 6.61
C GLU A 11 4.99 -16.33 6.33
N GLN A 12 4.09 -16.54 7.30
CA GLN A 12 2.72 -16.04 7.19
C GLN A 12 2.69 -14.51 7.12
N PHE A 13 3.57 -13.86 7.89
CA PHE A 13 3.71 -12.41 7.93
C PHE A 13 4.08 -11.84 6.55
N LYS A 14 4.99 -12.52 5.82
CA LYS A 14 5.41 -12.17 4.46
C LYS A 14 4.33 -12.47 3.42
N ARG A 15 3.73 -13.67 3.46
CA ARG A 15 2.72 -14.10 2.46
C ARG A 15 1.50 -13.18 2.41
N ARG A 16 1.10 -12.63 3.55
CA ARG A 16 -0.08 -11.74 3.65
C ARG A 16 0.18 -10.30 3.23
N ASP A 17 1.44 -9.89 3.04
CA ASP A 17 1.85 -8.48 2.97
C ASP A 17 1.32 -7.76 1.72
N GLN A 18 1.71 -8.25 0.54
CA GLN A 18 1.28 -7.69 -0.75
C GLN A 18 -0.23 -7.79 -0.96
N VAL A 19 -0.85 -8.86 -0.46
CA VAL A 19 -2.30 -9.07 -0.54
C VAL A 19 -3.05 -8.07 0.33
N ALA A 20 -2.59 -7.84 1.56
CA ALA A 20 -3.16 -6.83 2.44
C ALA A 20 -3.03 -5.44 1.83
N TRP A 21 -1.87 -5.11 1.27
CA TRP A 21 -1.65 -3.83 0.59
C TRP A 21 -2.58 -3.64 -0.62
N TRP A 22 -2.76 -4.68 -1.43
CA TRP A 22 -3.74 -4.68 -2.52
C TRP A 22 -5.17 -4.45 -2.01
N ARG A 23 -5.59 -5.13 -0.95
CA ARG A 23 -6.93 -4.97 -0.36
C ARG A 23 -7.14 -3.61 0.30
N THR A 24 -6.09 -2.98 0.80
CA THR A 24 -6.14 -1.61 1.30
C THR A 24 -6.43 -0.62 0.19
N ARG A 25 -5.90 -0.85 -1.03
CA ARG A 25 -6.01 0.10 -2.14
C ARG A 25 -7.44 0.51 -2.52
N PRO A 26 -8.42 -0.38 -2.75
CA PRO A 26 -9.79 0.06 -3.07
C PRO A 26 -10.50 0.76 -1.90
N LEU A 27 -10.12 0.46 -0.66
CA LEU A 27 -10.68 1.06 0.56
C LEU A 27 -10.05 2.42 0.88
N ARG A 28 -8.77 2.57 0.54
CA ARG A 28 -7.95 3.78 0.72
C ARG A 28 -7.21 4.08 -0.59
N PRO A 29 -7.89 4.59 -1.63
CA PRO A 29 -7.28 4.79 -2.97
C PRO A 29 -6.06 5.70 -2.98
N VAL A 30 -5.87 6.51 -1.93
CA VAL A 30 -4.69 7.33 -1.75
C VAL A 30 -3.37 6.55 -1.90
N VAL A 31 -3.34 5.27 -1.50
CA VAL A 31 -2.13 4.43 -1.61
C VAL A 31 -1.79 4.03 -3.05
N GLY A 32 -2.74 4.13 -3.98
CA GLY A 32 -2.58 3.82 -5.39
C GLY A 32 -2.31 5.03 -6.27
N ILE A 33 -2.20 6.23 -5.69
CA ILE A 33 -1.94 7.46 -6.45
C ILE A 33 -0.49 7.49 -6.92
N ILE A 34 -0.29 7.81 -8.19
CA ILE A 34 1.01 8.07 -8.78
C ILE A 34 1.19 9.59 -8.86
N LEU A 35 2.34 10.08 -8.43
CA LEU A 35 2.74 11.47 -8.42
C LEU A 35 3.71 11.71 -9.57
N HIS A 36 3.35 12.61 -10.47
CA HIS A 36 4.24 13.21 -11.45
C HIS A 36 4.39 14.70 -11.13
N LEU A 37 5.41 15.36 -11.70
CA LEU A 37 5.74 16.77 -11.45
C LEU A 37 4.52 17.69 -11.55
N ASP A 38 3.65 17.47 -12.54
CA ASP A 38 2.53 18.38 -12.84
C ASP A 38 1.15 17.78 -12.53
N LYS A 39 1.07 16.49 -12.19
CA LYS A 39 -0.21 15.80 -12.00
C LYS A 39 -0.09 14.61 -11.07
N ALA A 40 -1.18 14.34 -10.36
CA ALA A 40 -1.40 13.08 -9.68
C ALA A 40 -2.41 12.25 -10.50
N THR A 41 -2.21 10.94 -10.59
CA THR A 41 -3.08 10.03 -11.33
C THR A 41 -3.39 8.78 -10.50
N PHE A 42 -4.48 8.09 -10.85
CA PHE A 42 -4.81 6.79 -10.29
C PHE A 42 -5.13 5.83 -11.42
N GLU A 43 -4.31 4.80 -11.59
CA GLU A 43 -4.51 3.82 -12.67
C GLU A 43 -5.33 2.64 -12.18
N LEU A 44 -6.43 2.32 -12.87
CA LEU A 44 -7.23 1.13 -12.57
C LEU A 44 -6.46 -0.15 -12.91
N ARG A 45 -6.61 -1.16 -12.06
CA ARG A 45 -6.08 -2.51 -12.26
C ARG A 45 -7.26 -3.45 -12.45
N VAL A 46 -7.42 -3.91 -13.68
CA VAL A 46 -8.53 -4.78 -14.11
C VAL A 46 -8.13 -6.25 -14.24
N THR A 47 -6.85 -6.58 -14.02
CA THR A 47 -6.32 -7.95 -14.04
C THR A 47 -5.53 -8.28 -12.77
N ALA A 48 -5.58 -9.56 -12.35
CA ALA A 48 -4.82 -10.05 -11.21
C ALA A 48 -3.31 -9.88 -11.41
N GLU A 49 -2.83 -10.03 -12.65
CA GLU A 49 -1.42 -9.81 -12.98
C GLU A 49 -0.99 -8.36 -12.76
N ALA A 50 -1.79 -7.39 -13.19
CA ALA A 50 -1.52 -5.98 -12.96
C ALA A 50 -1.55 -5.63 -11.46
N ALA A 51 -2.47 -6.25 -10.69
CA ALA A 51 -2.51 -6.11 -9.24
C ALA A 51 -1.25 -6.68 -8.55
N ARG A 52 -0.78 -7.88 -8.96
CA ARG A 52 0.48 -8.45 -8.45
C ARG A 52 1.68 -7.56 -8.75
N ARG A 53 1.79 -7.08 -9.99
CA ARG A 53 2.91 -6.23 -10.40
C ARG A 53 2.94 -4.94 -9.58
N TRP A 54 1.79 -4.29 -9.42
CA TRP A 54 1.65 -3.10 -8.61
C TRP A 54 2.01 -3.36 -7.13
N ALA A 55 1.50 -4.45 -6.55
CA ALA A 55 1.77 -4.79 -5.16
C ALA A 55 3.26 -5.10 -4.94
N ALA A 56 3.91 -5.81 -5.87
CA ALA A 56 5.35 -6.09 -5.81
C ALA A 56 6.22 -4.83 -5.93
N GLN A 57 5.80 -3.85 -6.72
CA GLN A 57 6.51 -2.57 -6.88
C GLN A 57 6.32 -1.62 -5.70
N THR A 58 5.20 -1.73 -4.97
CA THR A 58 4.82 -0.77 -3.93
C THR A 58 4.85 -1.35 -2.52
N CYS A 59 4.95 -2.68 -2.37
CA CYS A 59 4.96 -3.37 -1.09
C CYS A 59 6.07 -4.43 -1.10
N GLU A 60 7.12 -4.14 -0.33
CA GLU A 60 8.34 -4.93 -0.30
C GLU A 60 8.56 -5.53 1.10
N VAL A 61 9.10 -6.75 1.13
CA VAL A 61 9.57 -7.37 2.36
C VAL A 61 11.07 -7.14 2.49
N ALA A 62 11.48 -6.38 3.50
CA ALA A 62 12.87 -6.20 3.87
C ALA A 62 13.30 -7.26 4.89
N THR A 63 14.43 -7.91 4.62
CA THR A 63 15.02 -8.96 5.47
C THR A 63 16.41 -8.53 5.93
N ASN A 64 16.86 -9.09 7.07
CA ASN A 64 18.18 -8.86 7.65
C ASN A 64 18.53 -7.37 7.83
N THR A 65 17.55 -6.57 8.21
CA THR A 65 17.69 -5.12 8.40
C THR A 65 16.86 -4.64 9.59
N THR A 66 16.84 -3.34 9.87
CA THR A 66 16.02 -2.74 10.93
C THR A 66 14.99 -1.77 10.35
N VAL A 67 13.91 -1.53 11.09
CA VAL A 67 12.91 -0.50 10.72
C VAL A 67 13.57 0.86 10.51
N SER A 68 14.52 1.23 11.36
CA SER A 68 15.26 2.50 11.26
C SER A 68 16.09 2.57 9.99
N ASP A 69 16.79 1.50 9.61
CA ASP A 69 17.60 1.46 8.40
C ASP A 69 16.73 1.59 7.14
N VAL A 70 15.61 0.86 7.11
CA VAL A 70 14.63 0.96 6.01
C VAL A 70 14.03 2.36 5.93
N PHE A 71 13.67 2.96 7.06
CA PHE A 71 13.17 4.34 7.13
C PHE A 71 14.19 5.33 6.56
N LEU A 72 15.45 5.25 6.99
CA LEU A 72 16.52 6.14 6.54
C LEU A 72 16.85 5.95 5.05
N ALA A 73 16.83 4.70 4.55
CA ALA A 73 17.06 4.42 3.14
C ALA A 73 15.93 5.02 2.28
N ARG A 74 14.68 4.78 2.68
CA ARG A 74 13.51 5.25 1.94
C ARG A 74 13.33 6.77 2.00
N SER A 75 13.67 7.43 3.11
CA SER A 75 13.54 8.89 3.23
C SER A 75 14.42 9.68 2.26
N ARG A 76 15.50 9.07 1.75
CA ARG A 76 16.44 9.68 0.80
C ARG A 76 16.06 9.50 -0.66
N GLN A 77 15.14 8.60 -0.96
CA GLN A 77 14.71 8.34 -2.33
C GLN A 77 13.62 9.33 -2.75
N PRO A 78 13.49 9.66 -4.05
CA PRO A 78 12.27 10.30 -4.55
C PRO A 78 11.05 9.41 -4.31
N LEU A 79 9.85 9.98 -4.41
CA LEU A 79 8.60 9.25 -4.21
C LEU A 79 7.65 9.49 -5.37
N ASP A 80 7.52 8.48 -6.23
CA ASP A 80 6.59 8.52 -7.36
C ASP A 80 5.22 7.93 -6.99
N ALA A 81 5.15 7.06 -5.97
CA ALA A 81 3.90 6.49 -5.47
C ALA A 81 4.05 6.08 -4.00
N PRO A 82 2.97 6.04 -3.19
CA PRO A 82 3.03 5.52 -1.84
C PRO A 82 3.58 4.09 -1.81
N THR A 83 4.49 3.83 -0.88
CA THR A 83 5.12 2.51 -0.72
C THR A 83 5.04 2.03 0.72
N MET A 84 4.95 0.71 0.87
CA MET A 84 5.00 -0.04 2.12
C MET A 84 6.25 -0.91 2.13
N ALA A 85 6.91 -0.99 3.27
CA ALA A 85 7.96 -1.96 3.53
C ALA A 85 7.64 -2.72 4.79
N LEU A 86 7.61 -4.03 4.70
CA LEU A 86 7.53 -4.90 5.86
C LEU A 86 8.94 -5.28 6.33
N VAL A 87 9.23 -5.07 7.61
CA VAL A 87 10.47 -5.53 8.24
C VAL A 87 10.12 -6.69 9.18
N GLY A 88 10.15 -7.92 8.64
CA GLY A 88 9.68 -9.12 9.33
C GLY A 88 10.78 -9.96 9.99
N ASP A 89 11.97 -9.99 9.40
CA ASP A 89 13.11 -10.78 9.86
C ASP A 89 14.28 -9.83 10.13
N CYS A 90 14.26 -9.24 11.32
CA CYS A 90 15.18 -8.15 11.68
C CYS A 90 16.52 -8.72 12.12
N ALA A 91 17.63 -8.19 11.59
CA ALA A 91 18.98 -8.52 12.08
C ALA A 91 19.15 -8.16 13.56
N ARG A 92 18.45 -7.10 14.00
CA ARG A 92 18.36 -6.59 15.37
C ARG A 92 17.11 -5.72 15.50
N GLY A 93 16.55 -5.62 16.70
CA GLY A 93 15.37 -4.77 16.96
C GLY A 93 14.02 -5.45 16.66
N VAL A 94 12.99 -4.64 16.53
CA VAL A 94 11.58 -5.09 16.49
C VAL A 94 11.05 -5.19 15.06
N ARG A 95 10.12 -6.13 14.85
CA ARG A 95 9.34 -6.22 13.62
C ARG A 95 8.46 -4.99 13.47
N GLY A 96 8.28 -4.53 12.24
CA GLY A 96 7.50 -3.35 11.96
C GLY A 96 7.22 -3.16 10.48
N CYS A 97 6.63 -2.02 10.14
CA CYS A 97 6.45 -1.59 8.77
C CYS A 97 6.84 -0.12 8.60
N VAL A 98 7.31 0.23 7.41
CA VAL A 98 7.65 1.60 7.01
C VAL A 98 6.75 1.99 5.85
N ILE A 99 5.86 2.94 6.09
CA ILE A 99 5.09 3.59 5.02
C ILE A 99 5.82 4.85 4.59
N LYS A 100 5.96 5.03 3.27
CA LYS A 100 6.45 6.27 2.68
C LYS A 100 5.40 6.80 1.72
N ILE A 101 4.92 8.01 1.99
CA ILE A 101 3.83 8.65 1.29
C ILE A 101 4.09 10.16 1.25
N SER A 102 3.68 10.83 0.16
CA SER A 102 3.91 12.26 0.01
C SER A 102 3.07 13.04 1.01
N HIS A 103 3.63 14.06 1.63
CA HIS A 103 2.89 14.95 2.53
C HIS A 103 1.64 15.55 1.88
N THR A 104 1.65 15.76 0.56
CA THR A 104 0.49 16.23 -0.22
C THR A 104 -0.69 15.24 -0.22
N LEU A 105 -0.43 13.97 0.11
CA LEU A 105 -1.40 12.89 0.21
C LEU A 105 -1.72 12.50 1.66
N VAL A 106 -0.96 12.98 2.65
CA VAL A 106 -0.90 12.40 4.02
C VAL A 106 -1.94 12.95 4.98
N SER A 107 -2.46 14.18 4.81
CA SER A 107 -3.03 15.03 5.88
C SER A 107 -3.49 14.33 7.17
N HIS A 108 -4.46 13.40 7.12
CA HIS A 108 -4.92 12.56 8.23
C HIS A 108 -5.20 11.09 7.86
N GLU A 109 -4.92 10.69 6.61
CA GLU A 109 -5.25 9.34 6.14
C GLU A 109 -4.17 8.32 6.46
N ASP A 110 -2.95 8.73 6.84
CA ASP A 110 -1.84 7.83 7.16
C ASP A 110 -2.17 6.81 8.26
N PHE A 111 -2.77 7.23 9.36
CA PHE A 111 -3.25 6.33 10.42
C PHE A 111 -4.35 5.40 9.93
N ARG A 112 -5.27 5.87 9.09
CA ARG A 112 -6.36 5.07 8.54
C ARG A 112 -5.86 4.04 7.52
N ILE A 113 -4.87 4.40 6.71
CA ILE A 113 -4.18 3.50 5.80
C ILE A 113 -3.51 2.39 6.59
N LEU A 114 -2.75 2.73 7.64
CA LEU A 114 -2.09 1.74 8.48
C LEU A 114 -3.10 0.84 9.20
N GLN A 115 -4.16 1.41 9.78
CA GLN A 115 -5.22 0.63 10.41
C GLN A 115 -5.91 -0.33 9.43
N GLU A 116 -6.24 0.14 8.23
CA GLU A 116 -6.84 -0.68 7.18
C GLU A 116 -5.88 -1.79 6.75
N TYR A 117 -4.63 -1.46 6.48
CA TYR A 117 -3.60 -2.44 6.11
C TYR A 117 -3.43 -3.52 7.18
N MET A 118 -3.33 -3.14 8.46
CA MET A 118 -3.26 -4.13 9.55
C MET A 118 -4.52 -5.00 9.62
N THR A 119 -5.69 -4.42 9.40
CA THR A 119 -6.98 -5.14 9.38
C THR A 119 -7.02 -6.16 8.25
N GLN A 120 -6.66 -5.76 7.02
CA GLN A 120 -6.62 -6.66 5.86
C GLN A 120 -5.59 -7.78 6.03
N ARG A 121 -4.48 -7.46 6.70
CA ARG A 121 -3.42 -8.43 6.97
C ARG A 121 -3.76 -9.44 8.05
N ALA A 122 -4.57 -9.06 9.03
CA ALA A 122 -5.07 -9.98 10.04
C ALA A 122 -5.99 -11.06 9.44
N ARG A 123 -6.59 -10.81 8.27
CA ARG A 123 -7.49 -11.77 7.62
C ARG A 123 -6.73 -13.02 7.16
N PRO A 124 -7.20 -14.24 7.50
CA PRO A 124 -6.53 -15.49 7.12
C PRO A 124 -6.48 -15.74 5.61
N ASP A 125 -7.53 -15.34 4.89
CA ASP A 125 -7.64 -15.47 3.43
C ASP A 125 -6.59 -14.64 2.66
N SER A 126 -5.95 -13.65 3.31
CA SER A 126 -4.81 -12.93 2.75
C SER A 126 -3.58 -13.84 2.53
N GLU A 127 -3.55 -15.05 3.09
CA GLU A 127 -2.50 -16.05 2.78
C GLU A 127 -2.65 -16.70 1.40
N LEU A 128 -3.85 -16.66 0.81
CA LEU A 128 -4.16 -17.31 -0.46
C LEU A 128 -3.57 -16.58 -1.68
N GLY A 129 -2.96 -15.41 -1.47
CA GLY A 129 -2.36 -14.61 -2.53
C GLY A 129 -3.36 -13.68 -3.24
N ILE A 130 -2.85 -12.83 -4.13
CA ILE A 130 -3.66 -11.84 -4.86
C ILE A 130 -4.65 -12.55 -5.77
N ASP A 131 -4.26 -13.64 -6.44
CA ASP A 131 -5.12 -14.39 -7.37
C ASP A 131 -6.44 -14.85 -6.74
N ALA A 132 -6.38 -15.33 -5.49
CA ALA A 132 -7.54 -15.85 -4.79
C ALA A 132 -8.51 -14.77 -4.31
N VAL A 133 -8.05 -13.52 -4.20
CA VAL A 133 -8.81 -12.41 -3.61
C VAL A 133 -8.99 -11.24 -4.56
N PHE A 134 -8.56 -11.40 -5.81
CA PHE A 134 -8.57 -10.33 -6.79
C PHE A 134 -10.00 -9.93 -7.12
N SER A 135 -10.26 -8.64 -6.97
CA SER A 135 -11.43 -7.97 -7.52
C SER A 135 -10.93 -6.82 -8.37
N PRO A 136 -11.38 -6.68 -9.63
CA PRO A 136 -10.97 -5.55 -10.46
C PRO A 136 -11.43 -4.23 -9.84
N ASP A 137 -10.65 -3.20 -10.10
CA ASP A 137 -11.03 -1.85 -9.72
C ASP A 137 -12.29 -1.40 -10.47
N ILE A 138 -13.26 -0.84 -9.74
CA ILE A 138 -14.48 -0.29 -10.31
C ILE A 138 -14.49 1.23 -10.11
N THR A 139 -14.55 1.97 -11.22
CA THR A 139 -14.48 3.44 -11.23
C THR A 139 -15.49 4.09 -10.29
N SER A 140 -16.75 3.61 -10.30
CA SER A 140 -17.83 4.16 -9.47
C SER A 140 -17.59 4.00 -7.96
N GLU A 141 -16.79 3.01 -7.56
CA GLU A 141 -16.46 2.75 -6.15
C GLU A 141 -15.23 3.51 -5.68
N ILE A 142 -14.25 3.69 -6.58
CA ILE A 142 -12.97 4.33 -6.27
C ILE A 142 -13.09 5.84 -6.32
N LYS A 143 -13.76 6.39 -7.32
CA LYS A 143 -13.87 7.83 -7.57
C LYS A 143 -14.34 8.63 -6.34
N PRO A 144 -15.40 8.21 -5.60
CA PRO A 144 -15.86 8.96 -4.42
C PRO A 144 -14.87 8.98 -3.26
N ARG A 145 -13.89 8.07 -3.25
CA ARG A 145 -12.88 7.91 -2.18
C ARG A 145 -11.54 8.57 -2.53
N LEU A 146 -11.37 9.08 -3.74
CA LEU A 146 -10.19 9.84 -4.13
C LEU A 146 -10.21 11.25 -3.51
N PRO A 147 -9.04 11.84 -3.23
CA PRO A 147 -8.96 13.26 -2.91
C PRO A 147 -9.69 14.12 -3.94
N TRP A 148 -10.37 15.18 -3.51
CA TRP A 148 -11.25 15.98 -4.37
C TRP A 148 -10.55 16.51 -5.64
N SER A 149 -9.30 16.98 -5.50
CA SER A 149 -8.48 17.46 -6.62
C SER A 149 -8.27 16.38 -7.69
N LEU A 150 -8.12 15.13 -7.27
CA LEU A 150 -8.00 13.98 -8.16
C LEU A 150 -9.33 13.50 -8.71
N CYS A 151 -10.40 13.55 -7.92
CA CYS A 151 -11.75 13.22 -8.39
C CYS A 151 -12.17 14.12 -9.57
N HIS A 152 -11.84 15.41 -9.51
CA HIS A 152 -12.09 16.36 -10.59
C HIS A 152 -11.27 16.03 -11.85
N ALA A 153 -9.94 15.85 -11.71
CA ALA A 153 -9.06 15.49 -12.83
C ALA A 153 -9.48 14.15 -13.48
N TYR A 154 -9.82 13.16 -12.66
CA TYR A 154 -10.28 11.85 -13.11
C TYR A 154 -11.64 11.92 -13.81
N SER A 155 -12.55 12.80 -13.37
CA SER A 155 -13.84 13.04 -14.04
C SER A 155 -13.65 13.57 -15.45
N LEU A 156 -12.81 14.60 -15.61
CA LEU A 156 -12.53 15.23 -16.91
C LEU A 156 -11.87 14.26 -17.90
N GLN A 157 -11.06 13.33 -17.41
CA GLN A 157 -10.36 12.37 -18.27
C GLN A 157 -11.24 11.20 -18.73
N HIS A 158 -12.21 10.76 -17.92
CA HIS A 158 -12.98 9.54 -18.17
C HIS A 158 -14.46 9.77 -18.53
N ASN A 159 -14.97 11.00 -18.38
CA ASN A 159 -16.28 11.46 -18.86
C ASN A 159 -16.15 12.95 -19.25
N PRO A 160 -15.58 13.28 -20.43
CA PRO A 160 -15.40 14.66 -20.88
C PRO A 160 -16.73 15.39 -21.10
#